data_AF-A0A2N8RW32-F1
#
_entry.id   AF-A0A2N8RW32-F1
#
_cell.length_a   1.000
_cell.length_b   1.000
_cell.length_c   1.000
_cell.angle_alpha   90.00
_cell.angle_beta   90.00
_cell.angle_gamma   90.00
#
_symmetry.space_group_name_H-M   'P 1'
#
loop_
_entity.id
_entity.type
_entity.pdbx_description
1 polymer ?
#
loop_
_entity_poly.entity_id
_entity_poly.type
_entity_poly.pdbx_seq_one_letter_code
_entity_poly.pdbx_strand_id
1 'polypeptide(L)'
;VGQQVQESFSVTSIDGTPATVTVTITGTNDAAVIAGDVAQTAAETNAPLTLNGTLTSTDVDNADNSFTAATIVRDNGTFTLAADGQWTFVASSAFNELNVGQQVQESFEV
;
A
#
# COMPACT_ATOMS: atom_id res chain seq x y z
N VAL A 1 -13.91 0.75 4.65
CA VAL A 1 -15.28 0.88 5.20
C VAL A 1 -15.66 -0.47 5.78
N GLY A 2 -16.01 -0.57 7.06
CA GLY A 2 -16.28 -1.86 7.70
C GLY A 2 -17.57 -2.51 7.20
N GLN A 3 -17.52 -3.82 6.93
CA GLN A 3 -18.69 -4.61 6.57
C GLN A 3 -19.59 -4.83 7.80
N GLN A 4 -20.88 -5.07 7.59
CA GLN A 4 -21.82 -5.39 8.66
C GLN A 4 -22.46 -6.75 8.40
N VAL A 5 -22.48 -7.61 9.41
CA VAL A 5 -23.22 -8.87 9.41
C VAL A 5 -24.31 -8.78 10.46
N GLN A 6 -25.53 -9.13 10.06
CA GLN A 6 -26.68 -9.14 10.96
C GLN A 6 -27.35 -10.50 10.92
N GLU A 7 -27.61 -11.06 12.11
CA GLU A 7 -28.37 -12.29 12.30
C GLU A 7 -29.62 -12.00 13.12
N SER A 8 -30.72 -12.67 12.79
CA SER A 8 -31.99 -12.53 13.52
C SER A 8 -32.55 -13.88 13.89
N PHE A 9 -32.95 -14.01 15.15
CA PHE A 9 -33.49 -15.21 15.76
C PHE A 9 -34.93 -14.94 16.21
N SER A 10 -35.88 -15.66 15.63
CA SER A 10 -37.26 -15.62 16.08
C SER A 10 -37.42 -16.44 17.37
N VAL A 11 -38.03 -15.83 18.38
CA VAL A 11 -38.38 -16.48 19.64
C VAL A 11 -39.87 -16.37 19.87
N THR A 12 -40.43 -17.25 20.70
CA THR A 12 -41.85 -17.26 21.04
C THR A 12 -42.01 -17.51 22.52
N SER A 13 -42.83 -16.72 23.20
CA SER A 13 -43.17 -16.94 24.61
C SER A 13 -44.10 -18.14 24.78
N ILE A 14 -44.27 -18.59 26.02
CA ILE A 14 -45.14 -19.74 26.34
C ILE A 14 -46.62 -19.53 25.95
N ASP A 15 -47.06 -18.28 25.87
CA ASP A 15 -48.42 -17.90 25.44
C ASP A 15 -48.56 -17.74 23.91
N GLY A 16 -47.49 -17.99 23.14
CA GLY A 16 -47.51 -17.95 21.68
C GLY A 16 -47.16 -16.59 21.06
N THR A 17 -46.84 -15.55 21.86
CA THR A 17 -46.45 -14.25 21.34
C THR A 17 -45.04 -14.29 20.72
N PRO A 18 -44.85 -13.89 19.45
CA PRO A 18 -43.53 -13.89 18.81
C PRO A 18 -42.72 -12.64 19.14
N ALA A 19 -41.39 -12.78 19.17
CA ALA A 19 -40.43 -11.68 19.19
C ALA A 19 -39.19 -12.05 18.36
N THR A 20 -38.34 -11.06 18.08
CA THR A 20 -37.08 -11.27 17.34
C THR A 20 -35.92 -10.73 18.16
N VAL A 21 -34.87 -11.54 18.29
CA VAL A 21 -33.56 -11.11 18.80
C VAL A 21 -32.66 -10.85 17.60
N THR A 22 -32.15 -9.64 17.47
CA THR A 22 -31.24 -9.27 16.39
C THR A 22 -29.84 -9.07 16.95
N VAL A 23 -28.87 -9.77 16.38
CA VAL A 23 -27.44 -9.63 16.67
C VAL A 23 -26.81 -8.90 15.50
N THR A 24 -26.10 -7.81 15.79
CA THR A 24 -25.39 -7.01 14.78
C THR A 24 -23.91 -7.02 15.08
N ILE A 25 -23.11 -7.42 14.10
CA ILE A 25 -21.65 -7.36 14.13
C ILE A 25 -21.20 -6.31 13.12
N THR A 26 -20.50 -5.29 13.61
CA THR A 26 -19.93 -4.23 12.79
C THR A 26 -18.43 -4.46 12.66
N GLY A 27 -17.97 -4.67 11.44
CA GLY A 27 -16.56 -4.77 11.11
C GLY A 27 -15.83 -3.43 11.26
N THR A 28 -14.54 -3.50 11.53
CA THR A 28 -13.62 -2.36 11.45
C THR A 28 -12.96 -2.32 10.08
N ASN A 29 -12.10 -1.32 9.83
CA ASN A 29 -11.26 -1.29 8.64
C ASN A 29 -9.88 -1.88 8.96
N ASP A 30 -9.47 -2.93 8.28
CA ASP A 30 -8.10 -3.44 8.25
C ASP A 30 -7.24 -2.58 7.31
N ALA A 31 -6.00 -2.29 7.71
CA ALA A 31 -5.09 -1.52 6.87
C ALA A 31 -4.54 -2.42 5.75
N ALA A 32 -4.46 -1.88 4.53
CA ALA A 32 -3.75 -2.53 3.44
C ALA A 32 -2.29 -2.82 3.81
N VAL A 33 -1.79 -3.97 3.37
CA VAL A 33 -0.40 -4.38 3.53
C VAL A 33 0.34 -4.21 2.21
N ILE A 34 1.42 -3.42 2.22
CA ILE A 34 2.29 -3.20 1.06
C ILE A 34 3.51 -4.12 1.12
N ALA A 35 3.83 -4.78 0.01
CA ALA A 35 4.99 -5.65 -0.16
C ALA A 35 5.60 -5.50 -1.57
N GLY A 36 6.51 -6.42 -1.95
CA GLY A 36 7.20 -6.40 -3.25
C GLY A 36 8.57 -5.74 -3.17
N ASP A 37 8.95 -5.02 -4.22
CA ASP A 37 10.24 -4.31 -4.33
C ASP A 37 10.20 -2.99 -3.55
N VAL A 38 10.15 -3.09 -2.21
CA VAL A 38 10.07 -1.93 -1.29
C VAL A 38 11.39 -1.21 -1.09
N ALA A 39 12.50 -1.81 -1.53
CA ALA A 39 13.82 -1.22 -1.48
C ALA A 39 14.70 -1.77 -2.62
N GLN A 40 15.56 -0.92 -3.17
CA GLN A 40 16.56 -1.28 -4.16
C GLN A 40 17.87 -0.57 -3.84
N THR A 41 18.99 -1.18 -4.22
CA THR A 41 20.33 -0.61 -4.06
C THR A 41 21.11 -0.74 -5.36
N ALA A 42 21.83 0.30 -5.76
CA ALA A 42 22.69 0.28 -6.92
C ALA A 42 24.02 0.99 -6.61
N ALA A 43 25.08 0.58 -7.31
CA ALA A 43 26.33 1.31 -7.31
C ALA A 43 26.20 2.56 -8.20
N GLU A 44 26.91 3.63 -7.84
CA GLU A 44 27.09 4.79 -8.70
C GLU A 44 27.66 4.40 -10.08
N THR A 45 27.46 5.27 -11.06
CA THR A 45 28.06 5.09 -12.39
C THR A 45 28.52 6.42 -12.96
N ASN A 46 28.95 6.43 -14.21
CA ASN A 46 29.27 7.67 -14.94
C ASN A 46 28.04 8.32 -15.62
N ALA A 47 26.84 7.81 -15.40
CA ALA A 47 25.58 8.34 -15.92
C ALA A 47 24.44 8.25 -14.88
N PRO A 48 23.38 9.06 -15.00
CA PRO A 48 22.21 8.91 -14.14
C PRO A 48 21.63 7.50 -14.19
N LEU A 49 21.26 7.00 -13.02
CA LEU A 49 20.66 5.68 -12.84
C LEU A 49 19.14 5.75 -13.01
N THR A 50 18.57 4.68 -13.56
CA THR A 50 17.14 4.39 -13.47
C THR A 50 16.97 3.09 -12.70
N LEU A 51 16.22 3.15 -11.60
CA LEU A 51 15.81 1.98 -10.82
C LEU A 51 14.31 1.77 -11.02
N ASN A 52 13.86 0.52 -10.92
CA ASN A 52 12.46 0.17 -11.04
C ASN A 52 12.15 -1.05 -10.20
N GLY A 53 10.86 -1.26 -9.95
CA GLY A 53 10.35 -2.42 -9.23
C GLY A 53 8.83 -2.43 -9.24
N THR A 54 8.26 -3.41 -8.54
CA THR A 54 6.81 -3.54 -8.40
C THR A 54 6.43 -3.68 -6.95
N LEU A 55 5.53 -2.80 -6.49
CA LEU A 55 4.84 -2.93 -5.21
C LEU A 55 3.56 -3.76 -5.37
N THR A 56 3.18 -4.46 -4.31
CA THR A 56 1.91 -5.19 -4.22
C THR A 56 1.14 -4.70 -3.00
N SER A 57 -0.17 -4.52 -3.13
CA SER A 57 -1.07 -4.22 -2.01
C SER A 57 -2.00 -5.40 -1.76
N THR A 58 -2.31 -5.67 -0.50
CA THR A 58 -3.37 -6.60 -0.12
C THR A 58 -4.17 -6.01 1.04
N ASP A 59 -5.48 -5.93 0.87
CA ASP A 59 -6.42 -5.47 1.89
C ASP A 59 -7.52 -6.53 2.07
N VAL A 60 -7.85 -6.87 3.32
CA VAL A 60 -8.88 -7.87 3.64
C VAL A 60 -10.28 -7.32 3.39
N ASP A 61 -10.46 -6.01 3.58
CA ASP A 61 -11.74 -5.32 3.43
C ASP A 61 -11.97 -4.76 2.02
N ASN A 62 -10.88 -4.58 1.25
CA ASN A 62 -10.95 -4.01 -0.09
C ASN A 62 -10.50 -5.00 -1.17
N ALA A 63 -11.39 -5.29 -2.12
CA ALA A 63 -11.07 -6.12 -3.27
C ALA A 63 -10.19 -5.40 -4.30
N ASP A 64 -10.20 -4.06 -4.29
CA ASP A 64 -9.33 -3.25 -5.12
C ASP A 64 -7.99 -3.00 -4.39
N ASN A 65 -6.94 -3.62 -4.92
CA ASN A 65 -5.58 -3.54 -4.42
C ASN A 65 -4.68 -2.64 -5.29
N SER A 66 -5.29 -1.72 -6.05
CA SER A 66 -4.54 -0.73 -6.84
C SER A 66 -3.93 0.38 -5.97
N PHE A 67 -2.89 1.02 -6.50
CA PHE A 67 -2.24 2.17 -5.89
C PHE A 67 -2.82 3.48 -6.44
N THR A 68 -2.75 4.55 -5.65
CA THR A 68 -2.91 5.90 -6.20
C THR A 68 -1.63 6.26 -6.95
N ALA A 69 -1.75 6.50 -8.26
CA ALA A 69 -0.58 6.89 -9.05
C ALA A 69 0.00 8.21 -8.53
N ALA A 70 1.32 8.27 -8.40
CA ALA A 70 2.03 9.38 -7.79
C ALA A 70 3.32 9.72 -8.55
N THR A 71 3.76 10.97 -8.44
CA THR A 71 5.09 11.41 -8.88
C THR A 71 5.65 12.35 -7.83
N ILE A 72 6.83 12.02 -7.32
CA ILE A 72 7.51 12.73 -6.25
C ILE A 72 8.89 13.13 -6.77
N VAL A 73 9.15 14.43 -6.83
CA VAL A 73 10.45 14.98 -7.25
C VAL A 73 11.21 15.41 -6.01
N ARG A 74 12.47 14.99 -5.91
CA ARG A 74 13.43 15.38 -4.87
C ARG A 74 14.77 15.76 -5.50
N ASP A 75 15.71 16.21 -4.68
CA ASP A 75 17.03 16.67 -5.14
C ASP A 75 17.81 15.58 -5.87
N ASN A 76 17.71 14.34 -5.42
CA ASN A 76 18.48 13.21 -5.95
C ASN A 76 17.79 12.49 -7.11
N GLY A 77 16.53 12.81 -7.41
CA GLY A 77 15.81 12.19 -8.52
C GLY A 77 14.29 12.35 -8.48
N THR A 78 13.64 11.67 -9.41
CA THR A 78 12.18 11.63 -9.54
C THR A 78 11.70 10.20 -9.37
N PHE A 79 10.79 10.00 -8.43
CA PHE A 79 10.07 8.74 -8.22
C PHE A 79 8.68 8.82 -8.83
N THR A 80 8.28 7.79 -9.58
CA THR A 80 6.94 7.65 -10.14
C THR A 80 6.38 6.29 -9.76
N LEU A 81 5.13 6.25 -9.29
CA LEU A 81 4.36 5.04 -9.02
C LEU A 81 3.11 5.02 -9.91
N ALA A 82 2.89 3.92 -10.61
CA ALA A 82 1.68 3.67 -11.38
C ALA A 82 0.63 2.93 -10.53
N ALA A 83 -0.63 2.96 -10.96
CA ALA A 83 -1.74 2.36 -10.21
C ALA A 83 -1.64 0.83 -10.09
N ASP A 84 -0.88 0.18 -10.97
CA ASP A 84 -0.61 -1.26 -10.92
C ASP A 84 0.58 -1.63 -10.03
N GLY A 85 1.16 -0.68 -9.30
CA GLY A 85 2.28 -0.89 -8.40
C GLY A 85 3.64 -0.80 -9.06
N GLN A 86 3.73 -0.64 -10.38
CA GLN A 86 5.02 -0.43 -11.05
C GLN A 86 5.58 0.94 -10.66
N TRP A 87 6.83 0.97 -10.21
CA TRP A 87 7.50 2.21 -9.89
C TRP A 87 8.83 2.36 -10.62
N THR A 88 9.21 3.62 -10.84
CA THR A 88 10.51 4.01 -11.38
C THR A 88 11.12 5.13 -10.54
N PHE A 89 12.43 5.09 -10.35
CA PHE A 89 13.23 6.19 -9.82
C PHE A 89 14.27 6.57 -10.87
N VAL A 90 14.24 7.82 -11.31
CA VAL A 90 15.23 8.39 -12.24
C VAL A 90 16.11 9.36 -11.48
N ALA A 91 17.39 9.02 -11.32
CA ALA A 91 18.36 9.86 -10.63
C ALA A 91 18.55 11.20 -11.34
N SER A 92 18.76 12.27 -10.57
CA SER A 92 19.05 13.60 -11.11
C SER A 92 20.51 13.75 -11.57
N SER A 93 21.40 12.89 -11.07
CA SER A 93 22.83 12.86 -11.40
C SER A 93 23.37 11.43 -11.44
N ALA A 94 24.63 11.28 -11.81
CA ALA A 94 25.33 9.99 -11.83
C ALA A 94 25.82 9.52 -10.45
N PHE A 95 25.85 10.44 -9.48
CA PHE A 95 26.46 10.30 -8.15
C PHE A 95 27.95 9.95 -8.13
N ASN A 96 28.66 10.07 -9.26
CA ASN A 96 30.06 9.66 -9.47
C ASN A 96 31.10 10.34 -8.54
N GLU A 97 30.66 11.26 -7.70
CA GLU A 97 31.43 11.90 -6.65
C GLU A 97 31.50 11.09 -5.34
N LEU A 98 30.75 9.98 -5.22
CA LEU A 98 30.75 9.17 -4.01
C LEU A 98 32.06 8.39 -3.87
N ASN A 99 32.70 8.53 -2.71
CA ASN A 99 33.87 7.76 -2.35
C ASN A 99 33.46 6.41 -1.74
N VAL A 100 34.41 5.46 -1.69
CA VAL A 100 34.20 4.15 -1.07
C VAL A 100 33.61 4.29 0.34
N GLY A 101 32.44 3.67 0.54
CA GLY A 101 31.70 3.69 1.81
C GLY A 101 30.72 4.86 1.98
N GLN A 102 30.67 5.80 1.03
CA GLN A 102 29.61 6.82 0.99
C GLN A 102 28.34 6.26 0.33
N GLN A 103 27.20 6.78 0.75
CA GLN A 103 25.89 6.39 0.21
C GLN A 103 24.95 7.59 0.20
N VAL A 104 24.06 7.61 -0.79
CA VAL A 104 22.86 8.44 -0.81
C VAL A 104 21.67 7.51 -0.62
N GLN A 105 20.76 7.88 0.28
CA GLN A 105 19.54 7.13 0.55
C GLN A 105 18.34 8.05 0.46
N GLU A 106 17.27 7.57 -0.17
CA GLU A 106 15.98 8.24 -0.22
C GLU A 106 14.86 7.29 0.18
N SER A 107 13.82 7.85 0.79
CA SER A 107 12.57 7.17 1.10
C SER A 107 11.40 7.94 0.49
N PHE A 108 10.46 7.23 -0.12
CA PHE A 108 9.27 7.82 -0.72
C PHE A 108 8.04 7.31 0.03
N GLU A 109 7.12 8.23 0.35
CA GLU A 109 5.82 7.91 0.93
C GLU A 109 4.76 8.12 -0.15
N VAL A 110 3.94 7.10 -0.38
CA VAL A 110 2.94 7.01 -1.45
C VAL A 110 1.64 6.42 -0.93
#